data_AF-W7A228-F1
#
_entry.id   AF-W7A228-F1
#
_cell.length_a   1.000
_cell.length_b   1.000
_cell.length_c   1.000
_cell.angle_alpha   90.00
_cell.angle_beta   90.00
_cell.angle_gamma   90.00
#
_symmetry.space_group_name_H-M   'P 1'
#
loop_
_entity.id
_entity.type
_entity.pdbx_description
1 polymer ?
#
loop_
_entity_poly.entity_id
_entity_poly.type
_entity_poly.pdbx_seq_one_letter_code
_entity_poly.pdbx_strand_id
1 'polypeptide(L)'
;MAKPNRMSEIFASSSEKDNDTTAITATPPYSSEGPTLPIIGAQEADSNLAKKRKASKNTQSTAPKKQSQEVYPHTIHPSLYEPWTRLPPDLLKLLESQTRLQGTRNIIPVVFSKNQNVKSGINRLKTYLGAYRNPASTIDMPDALKRDDVVIAVSAQGEGTTKLVGIVDMVRRIVAPSSKEEVGDGLVETWAMYTMLTSIDIERKARVPEVKKKGEEEVESEEEEEAFESMDVDGRGGPKEKDEVKMRKVPVLTVWMTRKRIPAFRNAFGEQVFEVIRLVEDED
;
A
#
# COMPACT_ATOMS: atom_id res chain seq x y z
N MET A 1 66.26 25.56 -11.43
CA MET A 1 66.03 24.81 -10.17
C MET A 1 64.73 24.03 -10.31
N ALA A 2 64.81 22.72 -10.10
CA ALA A 2 63.77 21.75 -10.44
C ALA A 2 62.68 21.65 -9.37
N LYS A 3 61.45 21.35 -9.81
CA LYS A 3 60.26 21.09 -8.99
C LYS A 3 60.36 19.72 -8.30
N PRO A 4 59.78 19.52 -7.10
CA PRO A 4 59.37 18.21 -6.65
C PRO A 4 57.89 17.94 -6.98
N ASN A 5 57.72 16.85 -7.72
CA ASN A 5 56.50 16.23 -8.21
C ASN A 5 55.87 15.40 -7.06
N ARG A 6 54.57 15.58 -6.76
CA ARG A 6 53.89 14.81 -5.70
C ARG A 6 53.17 13.62 -6.34
N MET A 7 53.71 12.43 -6.08
CA MET A 7 53.18 11.13 -6.47
C MET A 7 51.93 10.78 -5.68
N SER A 8 50.78 10.62 -6.35
CA SER A 8 49.71 9.69 -5.97
C SER A 8 48.62 9.63 -7.04
N GLU A 9 49.00 9.26 -8.26
CA GLU A 9 48.10 8.65 -9.25
C GLU A 9 48.57 7.20 -9.42
N ILE A 10 48.11 6.34 -8.53
CA ILE A 10 48.22 4.90 -8.70
C ILE A 10 46.84 4.41 -8.32
N PHE A 11 46.06 4.00 -9.32
CA PHE A 11 44.99 2.99 -9.33
C PHE A 11 44.06 3.27 -10.50
N ALA A 12 44.63 3.19 -11.71
CA ALA A 12 43.88 2.89 -12.92
C ALA A 12 44.60 1.77 -13.67
N SER A 13 43.81 0.78 -14.08
CA SER A 13 44.01 -0.14 -15.20
C SER A 13 44.75 -1.46 -14.98
N SER A 14 43.99 -2.54 -15.18
CA SER A 14 44.31 -3.76 -15.93
C SER A 14 42.98 -4.45 -16.23
N SER A 15 42.69 -5.12 -17.34
CA SER A 15 43.20 -5.21 -18.71
C SER A 15 42.33 -6.31 -19.36
N GLU A 16 42.04 -6.20 -20.65
CA GLU A 16 41.20 -7.10 -21.43
C GLU A 16 41.66 -8.58 -21.41
N LYS A 17 40.70 -9.49 -21.61
CA LYS A 17 40.96 -10.75 -22.34
C LYS A 17 39.69 -11.32 -22.96
N ASP A 18 39.52 -11.04 -24.25
CA ASP A 18 38.72 -11.86 -25.16
C ASP A 18 39.37 -13.23 -25.34
N ASN A 19 38.56 -14.28 -25.41
CA ASN A 19 38.89 -15.47 -26.19
C ASN A 19 37.60 -16.18 -26.61
N ASP A 20 37.38 -16.13 -27.93
CA ASP A 20 36.30 -16.74 -28.69
C ASP A 20 36.75 -18.15 -29.12
N THR A 21 35.96 -19.21 -28.88
CA THR A 21 36.07 -20.50 -29.62
C THR A 21 34.80 -21.35 -29.48
N THR A 22 34.14 -21.56 -30.62
CA THR A 22 33.01 -22.46 -30.90
C THR A 22 33.41 -23.95 -30.94
N ALA A 23 32.51 -24.87 -30.53
CA ALA A 23 32.03 -26.05 -31.32
C ALA A 23 31.64 -27.34 -30.51
N ILE A 24 30.36 -27.75 -30.68
CA ILE A 24 29.83 -29.10 -31.02
C ILE A 24 29.79 -30.25 -29.96
N THR A 25 28.55 -30.56 -29.54
CA THR A 25 27.79 -31.84 -29.54
C THR A 25 28.41 -33.17 -29.06
N ALA A 26 27.81 -33.78 -28.03
CA ALA A 26 27.47 -35.22 -27.94
C ALA A 26 26.47 -35.51 -26.81
N THR A 27 25.42 -36.30 -27.12
CA THR A 27 24.32 -36.76 -26.25
C THR A 27 24.61 -38.18 -25.64
N PRO A 28 23.65 -38.89 -24.99
CA PRO A 28 23.59 -39.25 -23.56
C PRO A 28 23.76 -40.79 -23.31
N PRO A 29 23.52 -41.33 -22.09
CA PRO A 29 22.22 -41.99 -21.80
C PRO A 29 21.74 -41.81 -20.32
N TYR A 30 20.45 -41.58 -20.06
CA TYR A 30 19.31 -42.53 -19.92
C TYR A 30 19.26 -43.32 -18.60
N SER A 31 18.18 -43.12 -17.83
CA SER A 31 17.38 -44.05 -16.98
C SER A 31 16.81 -43.30 -15.76
N SER A 32 15.49 -43.08 -15.72
CA SER A 32 14.43 -43.89 -15.05
C SER A 32 14.31 -43.46 -13.57
N GLU A 33 13.17 -43.33 -12.89
CA GLU A 33 11.80 -43.83 -13.01
C GLU A 33 10.91 -42.95 -12.11
N GLY A 34 9.85 -42.33 -12.64
CA GLY A 34 8.47 -42.54 -12.16
C GLY A 34 7.84 -41.29 -11.51
N PRO A 35 6.52 -41.27 -11.26
CA PRO A 35 5.42 -42.06 -11.80
C PRO A 35 4.47 -41.24 -12.72
N THR A 36 3.93 -41.95 -13.69
CA THR A 36 3.11 -41.53 -14.82
C THR A 36 1.70 -41.06 -14.42
N LEU A 37 1.25 -39.96 -15.00
CA LEU A 37 -0.17 -39.60 -15.08
C LEU A 37 -0.92 -40.65 -15.92
N PRO A 38 -2.12 -41.09 -15.54
CA PRO A 38 -2.95 -41.89 -16.44
C PRO A 38 -3.52 -40.98 -17.54
N ILE A 39 -3.03 -41.18 -18.77
CA ILE A 39 -3.71 -40.79 -20.01
C ILE A 39 -4.12 -42.09 -20.71
N ILE A 40 -5.19 -41.99 -21.50
CA ILE A 40 -5.72 -42.90 -22.52
C ILE A 40 -6.94 -43.67 -21.99
N GLY A 41 -8.10 -43.64 -22.63
CA GLY A 41 -8.51 -43.10 -23.92
C GLY A 41 -9.79 -43.81 -24.38
N ALA A 42 -10.52 -43.15 -25.27
CA ALA A 42 -11.62 -43.60 -26.15
C ALA A 42 -12.05 -45.09 -26.10
N GLN A 43 -13.36 -45.37 -25.99
CA GLN A 43 -14.25 -45.66 -27.12
C GLN A 43 -15.70 -45.93 -26.63
N GLU A 44 -16.61 -45.99 -27.60
CA GLU A 44 -18.07 -45.93 -27.58
C GLU A 44 -18.82 -47.02 -26.78
N ALA A 45 -20.13 -46.75 -26.62
CA ALA A 45 -21.26 -47.65 -26.46
C ALA A 45 -21.98 -47.65 -25.09
N ASP A 46 -23.30 -47.54 -25.24
CA ASP A 46 -24.39 -47.61 -24.27
C ASP A 46 -24.13 -48.43 -22.98
N SER A 47 -24.55 -47.87 -21.84
CA SER A 47 -25.71 -48.41 -21.10
C SER A 47 -25.87 -47.74 -19.74
N ASN A 48 -27.14 -47.54 -19.40
CA ASN A 48 -27.70 -47.19 -18.10
C ASN A 48 -26.88 -47.63 -16.89
N LEU A 49 -26.81 -46.79 -15.85
CA LEU A 49 -27.33 -47.15 -14.52
C LEU A 49 -27.33 -45.95 -13.56
N ALA A 50 -28.54 -45.71 -13.06
CA ALA A 50 -28.96 -44.79 -12.02
C ALA A 50 -28.04 -44.66 -10.80
N LYS A 51 -27.92 -43.42 -10.28
CA LYS A 51 -28.06 -43.13 -8.83
C LYS A 51 -28.35 -41.65 -8.58
N LYS A 52 -29.64 -41.32 -8.60
CA LYS A 52 -30.22 -40.12 -7.96
C LYS A 52 -29.86 -40.11 -6.47
N ARG A 53 -29.20 -39.06 -5.98
CA ARG A 53 -29.23 -38.70 -4.55
C ARG A 53 -30.25 -37.58 -4.33
N LYS A 54 -30.97 -37.76 -3.23
CA LYS A 54 -32.31 -37.32 -2.90
C LYS A 54 -32.24 -36.06 -2.05
N ALA A 55 -33.05 -35.06 -2.39
CA ALA A 55 -33.36 -33.94 -1.52
C ALA A 55 -34.13 -34.44 -0.28
N SER A 56 -33.79 -33.92 0.90
CA SER A 56 -34.57 -34.05 2.13
C SER A 56 -34.62 -32.69 2.82
N LYS A 57 -35.79 -32.38 3.37
CA LYS A 57 -36.33 -31.06 3.73
C LYS A 57 -36.70 -31.09 5.22
N ASN A 58 -36.37 -30.02 5.96
CA ASN A 58 -36.96 -29.61 7.26
C ASN A 58 -36.75 -30.56 8.47
N THR A 59 -36.64 -30.14 9.74
CA THR A 59 -37.16 -28.95 10.46
C THR A 59 -36.44 -28.80 11.83
N GLN A 60 -36.29 -27.54 12.28
CA GLN A 60 -36.37 -27.05 13.67
C GLN A 60 -35.38 -27.52 14.75
N SER A 61 -34.47 -26.62 15.13
CA SER A 61 -34.25 -26.26 16.55
C SER A 61 -33.68 -24.84 16.63
N THR A 62 -34.52 -23.92 17.09
CA THR A 62 -34.22 -22.52 17.33
C THR A 62 -33.66 -22.35 18.75
N ALA A 63 -32.35 -22.16 18.86
CA ALA A 63 -31.72 -21.52 20.03
C ALA A 63 -31.64 -20.00 19.77
N PRO A 64 -31.88 -19.14 20.77
CA PRO A 64 -31.85 -17.70 20.58
C PRO A 64 -30.42 -17.27 20.19
N LYS A 65 -30.29 -16.77 18.95
CA LYS A 65 -29.10 -16.06 18.48
C LYS A 65 -28.79 -14.96 19.49
N LYS A 66 -27.67 -15.10 20.21
CA LYS A 66 -27.00 -13.98 20.87
C LYS A 66 -26.95 -12.83 19.87
N GLN A 67 -27.45 -11.67 20.31
CA GLN A 67 -27.44 -10.42 19.58
C GLN A 67 -26.09 -10.28 18.88
N SER A 68 -26.18 -10.06 17.57
CA SER A 68 -25.11 -9.57 16.73
C SER A 68 -24.43 -8.41 17.46
N GLN A 69 -23.27 -8.71 18.06
CA GLN A 69 -22.32 -7.69 18.45
C GLN A 69 -21.99 -6.97 17.15
N GLU A 70 -22.42 -5.71 17.01
CA GLU A 70 -21.97 -4.84 15.94
C GLU A 70 -20.44 -4.81 16.03
N VAL A 71 -19.78 -5.62 15.20
CA VAL A 71 -18.37 -5.48 14.94
C VAL A 71 -18.26 -4.17 14.19
N TYR A 72 -18.10 -3.07 14.94
CA TYR A 72 -17.74 -1.78 14.37
C TYR A 72 -16.56 -2.05 13.46
N PRO A 73 -16.72 -1.89 12.13
CA PRO A 73 -15.65 -2.23 11.23
C PRO A 73 -14.46 -1.38 11.67
N HIS A 74 -13.27 -1.98 11.72
CA HIS A 74 -12.02 -1.27 12.00
C HIS A 74 -11.84 -0.24 10.89
N THR A 75 -12.53 0.88 11.05
CA THR A 75 -12.95 1.74 9.96
C THR A 75 -11.86 2.76 9.79
N ILE A 76 -11.39 2.82 8.56
CA ILE A 76 -10.56 3.90 8.05
C ILE A 76 -11.22 5.21 8.48
N HIS A 77 -10.50 6.06 9.22
CA HIS A 77 -11.08 7.30 9.71
C HIS A 77 -11.47 8.21 8.53
N PRO A 78 -12.69 8.81 8.50
CA PRO A 78 -13.18 9.58 7.36
C PRO A 78 -12.25 10.71 6.92
N SER A 79 -11.54 11.36 7.85
CA SER A 79 -10.60 12.44 7.55
C SER A 79 -9.41 12.02 6.66
N LEU A 80 -9.17 10.72 6.45
CA LEU A 80 -8.17 10.25 5.49
C LEU A 80 -8.58 10.55 4.03
N TYR A 81 -9.87 10.70 3.76
CA TYR A 81 -10.40 11.09 2.45
C TYR A 81 -10.40 12.61 2.23
N GLU A 82 -10.12 13.38 3.29
CA GLU A 82 -10.00 14.85 3.23
C GLU A 82 -8.63 15.28 3.78
N PRO A 83 -7.52 14.85 3.16
CA PRO A 83 -6.18 15.03 3.73
C PRO A 83 -5.79 16.50 3.93
N TRP A 84 -6.42 17.43 3.21
CA TRP A 84 -6.23 18.88 3.38
C TRP A 84 -6.72 19.40 4.74
N THR A 85 -7.72 18.77 5.34
CA THR A 85 -8.23 19.15 6.68
C THR A 85 -7.19 18.96 7.79
N ARG A 86 -6.14 18.18 7.50
CA ARG A 86 -5.06 17.85 8.43
C ARG A 86 -3.83 18.71 8.25
N LEU A 87 -3.82 19.58 7.24
CA LEU A 87 -2.73 20.52 7.05
C LEU A 87 -2.76 21.57 8.18
N PRO A 88 -1.59 22.06 8.63
CA PRO A 88 -1.51 23.27 9.42
C PRO A 88 -2.37 24.38 8.81
N PRO A 89 -3.12 25.17 9.61
CA PRO A 89 -4.06 26.18 9.08
C PRO A 89 -3.44 27.16 8.09
N ASP A 90 -2.17 27.52 8.30
CA ASP A 90 -1.44 28.43 7.40
C ASP A 90 -1.18 27.78 6.04
N LEU A 91 -0.85 26.50 6.00
CA LEU A 91 -0.66 25.75 4.75
C LEU A 91 -1.98 25.50 4.04
N LEU A 92 -3.06 25.26 4.77
CA LEU A 92 -4.40 25.13 4.19
C LEU A 92 -4.83 26.43 3.51
N LYS A 93 -4.69 27.58 4.18
CA LYS A 93 -4.98 28.90 3.58
C LYS A 93 -4.15 29.15 2.32
N LEU A 94 -2.86 28.82 2.36
CA LEU A 94 -2.00 28.95 1.19
C LEU A 94 -2.45 28.04 0.04
N LEU A 95 -2.87 26.81 0.34
CA LEU A 95 -3.37 25.86 -0.64
C LEU A 95 -4.70 26.34 -1.25
N GLU A 96 -5.62 26.85 -0.43
CA GLU A 96 -6.90 27.42 -0.88
C GLU A 96 -6.72 28.69 -1.71
N SER A 97 -5.70 29.51 -1.40
CA SER A 97 -5.37 30.71 -2.16
C SER A 97 -4.83 30.41 -3.57
N GLN A 98 -4.36 29.19 -3.82
CA GLN A 98 -3.85 28.79 -5.12
C GLN A 98 -5.00 28.55 -6.09
N THR A 99 -5.27 29.54 -6.94
CA THR A 99 -6.29 29.48 -8.01
C THR A 99 -6.17 28.24 -8.89
N ARG A 100 -4.94 27.76 -9.12
CA ARG A 100 -4.65 26.54 -9.89
C ARG A 100 -5.26 25.27 -9.30
N LEU A 101 -5.42 25.18 -7.98
CA LEU A 101 -5.96 23.98 -7.31
C LEU A 101 -7.49 24.00 -7.22
N GLN A 102 -8.10 25.15 -7.55
CA GLN A 102 -9.55 25.37 -7.47
C GLN A 102 -10.11 24.95 -6.10
N GLY A 103 -9.40 25.33 -5.04
CA GLY A 103 -9.63 24.81 -3.69
C GLY A 103 -9.14 23.37 -3.57
N THR A 104 -10.05 22.45 -3.25
CA THR A 104 -9.76 21.02 -3.02
C THR A 104 -10.16 20.12 -4.19
N ARG A 105 -10.73 20.69 -5.27
CA ARG A 105 -11.30 19.93 -6.39
C ARG A 105 -10.27 19.18 -7.24
N ASN A 106 -9.03 19.67 -7.27
CA ASN A 106 -7.93 19.02 -7.99
C ASN A 106 -7.16 18.01 -7.13
N ILE A 107 -7.57 17.82 -5.87
CA ILE A 107 -6.95 16.87 -4.97
C ILE A 107 -7.70 15.54 -5.06
N ILE A 108 -6.96 14.48 -5.39
CA ILE A 108 -7.46 13.12 -5.48
C ILE A 108 -7.02 12.36 -4.21
N PRO A 109 -7.93 12.10 -3.26
CA PRO A 109 -7.60 11.31 -2.09
C PRO A 109 -7.51 9.82 -2.44
N VAL A 110 -6.39 9.18 -2.07
CA VAL A 110 -6.20 7.73 -2.18
C VAL A 110 -5.87 7.19 -0.81
N VAL A 111 -6.76 6.38 -0.24
CA VAL A 111 -6.58 5.86 1.11
C VAL A 111 -6.19 4.38 1.06
N PHE A 112 -5.11 4.04 1.78
CA PHE A 112 -4.65 2.67 1.96
C PHE A 112 -4.93 2.16 3.36
N SER A 113 -5.52 0.97 3.43
CA SER A 113 -5.76 0.26 4.69
C SER A 113 -4.75 -0.87 4.92
N LYS A 114 -4.63 -1.32 6.17
CA LYS A 114 -3.81 -2.49 6.54
C LYS A 114 -4.15 -3.72 5.73
N ASN A 115 -5.41 -3.92 5.32
CA ASN A 115 -5.88 -5.13 4.65
C ASN A 115 -5.94 -4.99 3.11
N GLN A 116 -5.59 -3.84 2.55
CA GLN A 116 -5.66 -3.65 1.10
C GLN A 116 -4.57 -4.42 0.35
N ASN A 117 -4.91 -4.90 -0.85
CA ASN A 117 -3.99 -5.60 -1.74
C ASN A 117 -2.94 -4.63 -2.30
N VAL A 118 -1.65 -4.95 -2.10
CA VAL A 118 -0.50 -4.14 -2.53
C VAL A 118 -0.45 -3.97 -4.06
N LYS A 119 -0.70 -5.05 -4.81
CA LYS A 119 -0.68 -5.02 -6.30
C LYS A 119 -1.77 -4.10 -6.85
N SER A 120 -2.97 -4.14 -6.27
CA SER A 120 -4.06 -3.22 -6.63
C SER A 120 -3.69 -1.77 -6.35
N GLY A 121 -3.03 -1.50 -5.22
CA GLY A 121 -2.53 -0.17 -4.87
C GLY A 121 -1.49 0.37 -5.84
N ILE A 122 -0.50 -0.45 -6.19
CA ILE A 122 0.53 -0.12 -7.18
C ILE A 122 -0.13 0.18 -8.53
N ASN A 123 -1.02 -0.68 -9.00
CA ASN A 123 -1.72 -0.47 -10.29
C ASN A 123 -2.55 0.82 -10.28
N ARG A 124 -3.27 1.12 -9.19
CA ARG A 124 -4.04 2.35 -9.04
C ARG A 124 -3.15 3.59 -9.17
N LEU A 125 -2.03 3.62 -8.45
CA LEU A 125 -1.11 4.76 -8.51
C LEU A 125 -0.41 4.86 -9.87
N LYS A 126 0.01 3.74 -10.48
CA LYS A 126 0.56 3.74 -11.85
C LYS A 126 -0.42 4.37 -12.85
N THR A 127 -1.70 4.04 -12.73
CA THR A 127 -2.73 4.61 -13.60
C THR A 127 -2.95 6.08 -13.31
N TYR A 128 -2.98 6.50 -12.04
CA TYR A 128 -3.16 7.92 -11.69
C TYR A 128 -1.97 8.79 -12.11
N LEU A 129 -0.76 8.23 -12.13
CA LEU A 129 0.44 8.89 -12.65
C LEU A 129 0.50 8.91 -14.18
N GLY A 130 -0.41 8.23 -14.88
CA GLY A 130 -0.43 8.16 -16.35
C GLY A 130 0.59 7.19 -16.96
N ALA A 131 1.27 6.39 -16.15
CA ALA A 131 2.29 5.44 -16.61
C ALA A 131 1.71 4.13 -17.14
N TYR A 132 0.43 3.86 -16.87
CA TYR A 132 -0.23 2.65 -17.32
C TYR A 132 -1.75 2.83 -17.37
N ARG A 133 -2.34 2.62 -18.54
CA ARG A 133 -3.80 2.60 -18.71
C ARG A 133 -4.21 1.24 -19.28
N ASN A 134 -5.03 0.52 -18.54
CA ASN A 134 -5.67 -0.69 -19.04
C ASN A 134 -7.15 -0.37 -19.29
N PRO A 135 -7.64 -0.46 -20.54
CA PRO A 135 -9.04 -0.18 -20.86
C PRO A 135 -10.01 -1.14 -20.17
N ALA A 136 -9.56 -2.35 -19.80
CA ALA A 136 -10.35 -3.33 -19.04
C ALA A 136 -10.26 -3.13 -17.51
N SER A 137 -9.56 -2.10 -17.04
CA SER A 137 -9.39 -1.84 -15.62
C SER A 137 -10.69 -1.36 -14.97
N THR A 138 -11.02 -1.91 -13.80
CA THR A 138 -12.10 -1.41 -12.94
C THR A 138 -11.66 -0.25 -12.04
N ILE A 139 -10.45 0.30 -12.25
CA ILE A 139 -9.92 1.41 -11.47
C ILE A 139 -10.65 2.69 -11.89
N ASP A 140 -11.34 3.31 -10.93
CA ASP A 140 -12.01 4.60 -11.11
C ASP A 140 -11.02 5.70 -11.53
N MET A 141 -11.41 6.50 -12.52
CA MET A 141 -10.65 7.61 -13.13
C MET A 141 -11.30 8.95 -12.81
N PRO A 142 -10.90 9.60 -11.70
CA PRO A 142 -11.42 10.91 -11.35
C PRO A 142 -11.12 11.96 -12.43
N ASP A 143 -12.08 12.82 -12.71
CA ASP A 143 -11.93 13.89 -13.72
C ASP A 143 -10.78 14.86 -13.42
N ALA A 144 -10.39 14.97 -12.16
CA ALA A 144 -9.22 15.76 -11.75
C ALA A 144 -7.91 15.28 -12.38
N LEU A 145 -7.79 14.00 -12.78
CA LEU A 145 -6.60 13.46 -13.47
C LEU A 145 -6.37 14.07 -14.85
N LYS A 146 -7.43 14.55 -15.51
CA LYS A 146 -7.36 15.20 -16.83
C LYS A 146 -6.79 16.62 -16.76
N ARG A 147 -6.62 17.17 -15.55
CA ARG A 147 -6.13 18.53 -15.33
C ARG A 147 -4.62 18.53 -15.14
N ASP A 148 -3.96 19.59 -15.58
CA ASP A 148 -2.50 19.74 -15.42
C ASP A 148 -2.09 19.95 -13.96
N ASP A 149 -2.96 20.60 -13.18
CA ASP A 149 -2.73 20.97 -11.78
C ASP A 149 -3.27 19.91 -10.80
N VAL A 150 -3.13 18.63 -11.15
CA VAL A 150 -3.58 17.52 -10.30
C VAL A 150 -2.65 17.31 -9.11
N VAL A 151 -3.26 16.99 -7.97
CA VAL A 151 -2.59 16.62 -6.73
C VAL A 151 -3.13 15.27 -6.28
N ILE A 152 -2.28 14.26 -6.17
CA ILE A 152 -2.66 12.95 -5.63
C ILE A 152 -2.22 12.90 -4.17
N ALA A 153 -3.18 12.74 -3.25
CA ALA A 153 -2.91 12.69 -1.82
C ALA A 153 -3.13 11.27 -1.31
N VAL A 154 -2.04 10.54 -1.11
CA VAL A 154 -2.06 9.13 -0.72
C VAL A 154 -1.89 9.00 0.79
N SER A 155 -2.90 8.52 1.50
CA SER A 155 -2.91 8.47 2.97
C SER A 155 -3.09 7.06 3.52
N ALA A 156 -2.46 6.79 4.67
CA ALA A 156 -2.68 5.57 5.44
C ALA A 156 -2.56 5.86 6.94
N GLN A 157 -3.22 5.05 7.78
CA GLN A 157 -3.18 5.18 9.24
C GLN A 157 -2.60 3.94 9.92
N GLY A 158 -1.95 4.15 11.06
CA GLY A 158 -1.39 3.10 11.92
C GLY A 158 -0.46 2.17 11.15
N GLU A 159 -0.71 0.86 11.27
CA GLU A 159 0.07 -0.18 10.57
C GLU A 159 -0.05 -0.13 9.04
N GLY A 160 -1.05 0.56 8.49
CA GLY A 160 -1.16 0.77 7.05
C GLY A 160 -0.05 1.67 6.48
N THR A 161 0.61 2.47 7.32
CA THR A 161 1.66 3.41 6.91
C THR A 161 2.89 2.70 6.33
N THR A 162 3.35 1.60 6.94
CA THR A 162 4.47 0.79 6.42
C THR A 162 4.15 0.22 5.04
N LYS A 163 2.91 -0.23 4.84
CA LYS A 163 2.44 -0.71 3.53
C LYS A 163 2.40 0.41 2.49
N LEU A 164 1.95 1.60 2.86
CA LEU A 164 1.93 2.77 1.99
C LEU A 164 3.33 3.11 1.48
N VAL A 165 4.34 3.15 2.37
CA VAL A 165 5.73 3.41 1.98
C VAL A 165 6.21 2.39 0.95
N GLY A 166 5.99 1.10 1.20
CA GLY A 166 6.36 0.05 0.25
C GLY A 166 5.66 0.17 -1.11
N ILE A 167 4.37 0.53 -1.13
CA ILE A 167 3.62 0.78 -2.38
C ILE A 167 4.23 1.96 -3.15
N VAL A 168 4.44 3.10 -2.48
CA VAL A 168 4.98 4.32 -3.10
C VAL A 168 6.38 4.06 -3.65
N ASP A 169 7.24 3.41 -2.88
CA ASP A 169 8.60 3.06 -3.31
C ASP A 169 8.60 2.16 -4.53
N MET A 170 7.71 1.16 -4.56
CA MET A 170 7.61 0.28 -5.72
C MET A 170 7.05 1.00 -6.94
N VAL A 171 6.05 1.86 -6.77
CA VAL A 171 5.51 2.67 -7.88
C VAL A 171 6.62 3.53 -8.48
N ARG A 172 7.39 4.26 -7.67
CA ARG A 172 8.51 5.10 -8.16
C ARG A 172 9.51 4.30 -8.99
N ARG A 173 9.87 3.09 -8.55
CA ARG A 173 10.79 2.21 -9.29
C ARG A 173 10.22 1.71 -10.61
N ILE A 174 8.91 1.44 -10.65
CA ILE A 174 8.25 0.88 -11.84
C ILE A 174 7.97 1.95 -12.89
N VAL A 175 7.69 3.18 -12.48
CA VAL A 175 7.36 4.29 -13.40
C VAL A 175 8.58 5.08 -13.87
N ALA A 176 9.72 4.91 -13.19
CA ALA A 176 10.97 5.56 -13.55
C ALA A 176 11.47 5.10 -14.93
N PRO A 177 12.12 5.98 -15.70
CA PRO A 177 12.67 5.62 -16.99
C PRO A 177 13.73 4.52 -16.87
N SER A 178 13.54 3.45 -17.62
CA SER A 178 14.51 2.36 -17.70
C SER A 178 15.58 2.73 -18.73
N SER A 179 16.85 2.70 -18.33
CA SER A 179 17.98 3.03 -19.22
C SER A 179 18.17 2.04 -20.38
N LYS A 180 17.36 0.97 -20.45
CA LYS A 180 17.47 -0.11 -21.42
C LYS A 180 16.34 -0.12 -22.46
N GLU A 181 15.28 0.64 -22.22
CA GLU A 181 14.24 0.86 -23.24
C GLU A 181 14.63 2.10 -24.02
N GLU A 182 15.17 1.89 -25.21
CA GLU A 182 15.32 2.95 -26.21
C GLU A 182 14.00 3.68 -26.34
N VAL A 183 13.97 4.92 -25.85
CA VAL A 183 13.01 6.01 -26.12
C VAL A 183 11.79 5.54 -26.92
N GLY A 184 10.97 4.70 -26.30
CA GLY A 184 9.59 4.58 -26.72
C GLY A 184 8.99 5.96 -26.56
N ASP A 185 8.07 6.33 -27.45
CA ASP A 185 7.46 7.65 -27.64
C ASP A 185 6.84 8.29 -26.37
N GLY A 186 6.94 7.65 -25.20
CA GLY A 186 6.45 8.13 -23.92
C GLY A 186 7.13 9.42 -23.45
N LEU A 187 6.30 10.41 -23.13
CA LEU A 187 6.73 11.67 -22.54
C LEU A 187 7.22 11.42 -21.10
N VAL A 188 8.47 11.80 -20.80
CA VAL A 188 8.99 11.76 -19.42
C VAL A 188 8.50 13.00 -18.67
N GLU A 189 7.71 12.79 -17.62
CA GLU A 189 7.18 13.84 -16.77
C GLU A 189 7.83 13.80 -15.38
N THR A 190 8.21 14.97 -14.86
CA THR A 190 8.76 15.10 -13.51
C THR A 190 7.67 15.35 -12.48
N TRP A 191 7.62 14.52 -11.44
CA TRP A 191 6.68 14.65 -10.33
C TRP A 191 7.41 15.05 -9.04
N ALA A 192 6.79 15.95 -8.27
CA ALA A 192 7.21 16.31 -6.92
C ALA A 192 6.41 15.52 -5.88
N MET A 193 7.07 15.13 -4.80
CA MET A 193 6.52 14.36 -3.70
C MET A 193 6.83 15.04 -2.36
N TYR A 194 5.81 15.15 -1.51
CA TYR A 194 5.89 15.76 -0.19
C TYR A 194 5.31 14.79 0.85
N THR A 195 6.04 14.54 1.93
CA THR A 195 5.63 13.56 2.95
C THR A 195 5.22 14.27 4.23
N MET A 196 3.97 14.08 4.64
CA MET A 196 3.39 14.68 5.84
C MET A 196 3.02 13.58 6.85
N LEU A 197 3.40 13.78 8.12
CA LEU A 197 3.02 12.93 9.24
C LEU A 197 2.08 13.70 10.17
N THR A 198 0.92 13.11 10.49
CA THR A 198 -0.07 13.63 11.43
C THR A 198 -0.58 12.52 12.35
N SER A 199 -1.52 12.82 13.24
CA SER A 199 -2.18 11.81 14.09
C SER A 199 -3.70 11.97 14.08
N ILE A 200 -4.41 10.89 14.42
CA ILE A 200 -5.84 10.87 14.73
C ILE A 200 -6.03 10.37 16.15
N ASP A 201 -6.94 10.98 16.89
CA ASP A 201 -7.44 10.40 18.14
C ASP A 201 -8.58 9.42 17.80
N ILE A 202 -8.43 8.16 18.19
CA ILE A 202 -9.45 7.11 18.01
C ILE A 202 -9.94 6.67 19.38
N GLU A 203 -11.26 6.72 19.57
CA GLU A 203 -11.92 6.22 20.77
C GLU A 203 -11.83 4.70 20.84
N ARG A 204 -11.11 4.17 21.84
CA ARG A 204 -11.17 2.74 22.15
C ARG A 204 -12.25 2.52 23.20
N LYS A 205 -13.37 1.96 22.77
CA LYS A 205 -14.37 1.43 23.71
C LYS A 205 -13.70 0.29 24.47
N ALA A 206 -13.38 0.51 25.74
CA ALA A 206 -12.84 -0.52 26.61
C ALA A 206 -13.80 -1.72 26.57
N ARG A 207 -13.32 -2.87 26.11
CA ARG A 207 -14.07 -4.11 26.29
C ARG A 207 -14.07 -4.35 27.79
N VAL A 208 -15.24 -4.19 28.42
CA VAL A 208 -15.44 -4.60 29.81
C VAL A 208 -14.98 -6.06 29.90
N PRO A 209 -13.97 -6.40 30.71
CA PRO A 209 -13.55 -7.78 30.85
C PRO A 209 -14.72 -8.56 31.44
N GLU A 210 -15.34 -9.43 30.63
CA GLU A 210 -16.23 -10.44 31.17
C GLU A 210 -15.38 -11.29 32.13
N VAL A 211 -15.65 -11.17 33.42
CA VAL A 211 -15.07 -11.97 34.49
C VAL A 211 -15.40 -13.44 34.22
N LYS A 212 -14.56 -14.12 33.44
CA LYS A 212 -14.55 -15.58 33.36
C LYS A 212 -14.02 -16.10 34.68
N LYS A 213 -14.94 -16.60 35.51
CA LYS A 213 -14.62 -17.50 36.62
C LYS A 213 -13.72 -18.63 36.11
N LYS A 214 -12.53 -18.72 36.70
CA LYS A 214 -11.62 -19.88 36.84
C LYS A 214 -11.84 -21.05 35.88
N GLY A 215 -10.88 -21.23 34.99
CA GLY A 215 -10.51 -22.49 34.38
C GLY A 215 -9.11 -22.33 33.80
N GLU A 216 -8.13 -22.90 34.47
CA GLU A 216 -6.72 -22.94 34.07
C GLU A 216 -6.58 -23.56 32.68
N GLU A 217 -5.85 -22.90 31.78
CA GLU A 217 -4.79 -23.51 30.96
C GLU A 217 -4.10 -22.42 30.13
N GLU A 218 -2.77 -22.44 30.20
CA GLU A 218 -1.83 -21.56 29.53
C GLU A 218 -2.02 -21.56 28.00
N VAL A 219 -2.18 -20.38 27.42
CA VAL A 219 -1.75 -20.15 26.04
C VAL A 219 -1.00 -18.83 25.99
N GLU A 220 0.31 -19.00 25.85
CA GLU A 220 1.33 -18.07 25.40
C GLU A 220 0.79 -17.01 24.42
N SER A 221 0.78 -15.75 24.85
CA SER A 221 0.69 -14.59 23.97
C SER A 221 1.86 -13.67 24.28
N GLU A 222 2.84 -13.66 23.37
CA GLU A 222 3.84 -12.61 23.25
C GLU A 222 3.14 -11.24 23.12
N GLU A 223 3.08 -10.50 24.21
CA GLU A 223 2.76 -9.07 24.23
C GLU A 223 3.60 -8.39 25.33
N GLU A 224 4.93 -8.51 25.21
CA GLU A 224 5.90 -7.77 26.02
C GLU A 224 6.06 -6.34 25.50
N GLU A 225 5.07 -5.43 25.67
CA GLU A 225 5.31 -3.97 25.70
C GLU A 225 4.21 -3.21 26.50
N GLU A 226 3.91 -3.61 27.73
CA GLU A 226 3.16 -2.75 28.69
C GLU A 226 3.82 -2.81 30.09
N ALA A 227 5.11 -2.49 30.19
CA ALA A 227 5.86 -2.49 31.46
C ALA A 227 5.99 -1.11 32.12
N PHE A 228 4.98 -0.25 32.00
CA PHE A 228 4.86 0.97 32.82
C PHE A 228 3.39 1.23 33.17
N GLU A 229 2.76 0.30 33.89
CA GLU A 229 1.63 0.66 34.74
C GLU A 229 2.14 1.51 35.90
N SER A 230 1.76 2.78 35.90
CA SER A 230 1.95 3.70 37.03
C SER A 230 1.23 3.17 38.27
N MET A 231 1.98 2.96 39.35
CA MET A 231 1.45 2.67 40.69
C MET A 231 0.51 3.79 41.14
N ASP A 232 -0.81 3.56 41.07
CA ASP A 232 -1.78 4.35 41.81
C ASP A 232 -1.77 3.90 43.27
N VAL A 233 -1.21 4.76 44.12
CA VAL A 233 -1.17 4.63 45.57
C VAL A 233 -2.55 4.98 46.14
N ASP A 234 -3.11 4.05 46.91
CA ASP A 234 -4.38 4.06 47.64
C ASP A 234 -4.98 5.43 47.98
N GLY A 235 -6.13 5.74 47.36
CA GLY A 235 -6.99 6.87 47.70
C GLY A 235 -8.47 6.47 47.78
N ARG A 236 -9.01 6.43 49.00
CA ARG A 236 -10.38 6.03 49.36
C ARG A 236 -11.48 6.75 48.56
N GLY A 237 -12.42 5.96 48.02
CA GLY A 237 -13.87 6.18 48.02
C GLY A 237 -14.43 7.50 47.45
N GLY A 238 -14.95 7.45 46.22
CA GLY A 238 -15.86 8.47 45.66
C GLY A 238 -16.57 7.98 44.38
N PRO A 239 -17.86 8.29 44.16
CA PRO A 239 -18.71 7.64 43.17
C PRO A 239 -18.69 8.30 41.78
N LYS A 240 -19.10 7.50 40.79
CA LYS A 240 -19.30 7.77 39.34
C LYS A 240 -18.06 7.48 38.48
N GLU A 241 -17.96 6.21 38.09
CA GLU A 241 -17.47 5.81 36.76
C GLU A 241 -18.14 6.72 35.71
N LYS A 242 -17.46 7.80 35.33
CA LYS A 242 -17.60 8.30 33.98
C LYS A 242 -16.80 7.30 33.14
N ASP A 243 -17.45 6.70 32.15
CA ASP A 243 -16.76 5.98 31.08
C ASP A 243 -15.70 6.92 30.49
N GLU A 244 -14.47 6.86 31.00
CA GLU A 244 -13.33 7.55 30.41
C GLU A 244 -13.02 6.81 29.12
N VAL A 245 -13.59 7.32 28.03
CA VAL A 245 -13.26 6.88 26.69
C VAL A 245 -11.77 7.16 26.48
N LYS A 246 -10.94 6.12 26.62
CA LYS A 246 -9.50 6.22 26.39
C LYS A 246 -9.27 6.52 24.91
N MET A 247 -8.87 7.76 24.63
CA MET A 247 -8.45 8.21 23.30
C MET A 247 -7.05 7.68 22.99
N ARG A 248 -6.90 6.95 21.87
CA ARG A 248 -5.59 6.51 21.38
C ARG A 248 -5.17 7.36 20.17
N LYS A 249 -3.98 7.95 20.23
CA LYS A 249 -3.34 8.58 19.08
C LYS A 249 -2.83 7.53 18.10
N VAL A 250 -3.27 7.62 16.85
CA VAL A 250 -2.86 6.76 15.74
C VAL A 250 -2.16 7.61 14.68
N PRO A 251 -0.94 7.26 14.26
CA PRO A 251 -0.20 8.02 13.26
C PRO A 251 -0.87 7.91 11.89
N VAL A 252 -0.75 8.97 11.09
CA VAL A 252 -1.23 9.06 9.71
C VAL A 252 -0.13 9.60 8.84
N LEU A 253 0.21 8.83 7.83
CA LEU A 253 1.16 9.24 6.80
C LEU A 253 0.36 9.65 5.56
N THR A 254 0.63 10.85 5.06
CA THR A 254 0.09 11.33 3.79
C THR A 254 1.24 11.71 2.86
N VAL A 255 1.26 11.12 1.68
CA VAL A 255 2.21 11.42 0.60
C VAL A 255 1.46 12.20 -0.47
N TRP A 256 1.86 13.45 -0.69
CA TRP A 256 1.32 14.33 -1.72
C TRP A 256 2.20 14.22 -2.97
N MET A 257 1.61 13.91 -4.12
CA MET A 257 2.31 13.82 -5.41
C MET A 257 1.70 14.82 -6.38
N THR A 258 2.53 15.67 -6.99
CA THR A 258 2.08 16.75 -7.87
C THR A 258 2.98 16.89 -9.10
N ARG A 259 2.41 17.27 -10.24
CA ARG A 259 3.18 17.65 -11.44
C ARG A 259 3.87 18.99 -11.25
N LYS A 260 3.09 19.99 -10.81
CA LYS A 260 3.62 21.32 -10.50
C LYS A 260 4.01 21.40 -9.03
N ARG A 261 5.19 21.96 -8.77
CA ARG A 261 5.73 22.11 -7.41
C ARG A 261 4.85 23.02 -6.55
N ILE A 262 4.80 22.75 -5.25
CA ILE A 262 4.13 23.55 -4.23
C ILE A 262 5.19 24.09 -3.25
N PRO A 263 5.66 25.35 -3.41
CA PRO A 263 6.73 25.90 -2.58
C PRO A 263 6.44 25.85 -1.07
N ALA A 264 5.18 26.09 -0.67
CA ALA A 264 4.77 26.00 0.72
C ALA A 264 4.99 24.59 1.31
N PHE A 265 4.72 23.54 0.53
CA PHE A 265 4.94 22.16 0.96
C PHE A 265 6.41 21.80 0.97
N ARG A 266 7.19 22.26 -0.03
CA ARG A 266 8.65 22.09 -0.03
C ARG A 266 9.28 22.63 1.25
N ASN A 267 8.86 23.80 1.70
CA ASN A 267 9.40 24.43 2.90
C ASN A 267 8.96 23.71 4.19
N ALA A 268 7.73 23.19 4.23
CA ALA A 268 7.18 22.55 5.43
C ALA A 268 7.55 21.06 5.58
N PHE A 269 7.63 20.33 4.48
CA PHE A 269 7.71 18.86 4.47
C PHE A 269 8.96 18.32 3.75
N GLY A 270 9.76 19.20 3.14
CA GLY A 270 10.78 18.79 2.18
C GLY A 270 10.18 18.37 0.83
N GLU A 271 11.00 18.28 -0.21
CA GLU A 271 10.58 17.91 -1.56
C GLU A 271 11.47 16.76 -2.06
N GLN A 272 10.83 15.69 -2.53
CA GLN A 272 11.47 14.66 -3.34
C GLN A 272 10.96 14.77 -4.76
N VAL A 273 11.79 14.42 -5.73
CA VAL A 273 11.44 14.48 -7.15
C VAL A 273 11.69 13.10 -7.77
N PHE A 274 10.80 12.67 -8.65
CA PHE A 274 10.96 11.45 -9.42
C PHE A 274 10.39 11.63 -10.83
N GLU A 275 10.86 10.82 -11.76
CA GLU A 275 10.43 10.85 -13.16
C GLU A 275 9.43 9.73 -13.43
N VAL A 276 8.48 10.02 -14.31
CA VAL A 276 7.40 9.12 -14.72
C VAL A 276 7.38 9.07 -16.24
N ILE A 277 7.50 7.88 -16.83
CA ILE A 277 7.17 7.68 -18.24
C ILE A 277 5.65 7.71 -18.38
N ARG A 278 5.11 8.73 -19.04
CA ARG A 278 3.68 8.84 -19.36
C ARG A 278 3.40 8.18 -20.71
N LEU A 279 2.28 7.47 -20.81
CA LEU A 279 1.77 6.99 -22.10
C LEU A 279 1.30 8.20 -22.94
N VAL A 280 1.70 8.26 -24.20
CA VAL A 280 1.08 9.18 -25.17
C VAL A 280 -0.38 8.77 -25.29
N GLU A 281 -1.28 9.68 -24.97
CA GLU A 281 -2.70 9.47 -25.25
C GLU A 281 -2.89 9.78 -26.73
N ASP A 282 -3.29 8.78 -27.52
CA ASP A 282 -3.75 9.01 -28.88
C ASP A 282 -4.92 10.01 -28.81
N GLU A 283 -4.72 11.21 -29.34
CA GLU A 283 -5.79 12.22 -29.43
C GLU A 283 -6.83 11.73 -30.44
N ASP A 284 -8.00 11.28 -29.95
CA ASP A 284 -9.22 11.07 -30.74
C ASP A 284 -9.93 12.40 -31.05
#